data_AF-A0A2V7WIP3-F1
#
_entry.id   AF-A0A2V7WIP3-F1
#
_cell.length_a   1.000
_cell.length_b   1.000
_cell.length_c   1.000
_cell.angle_alpha   90.00
_cell.angle_beta   90.00
_cell.angle_gamma   90.00
#
_symmetry.space_group_name_H-M   'P 1'
#
loop_
_entity.id
_entity.type
_entity.pdbx_description
1 polymer ?
#
loop_
_entity_poly.entity_id
_entity_poly.type
_entity_poly.pdbx_seq_one_letter_code
_entity_poly.pdbx_strand_id
1 'polypeptide(L)'
;MAKRWSEAELRFLRDNSSKMSVQALADALSVRVDDLEKRLGRLDGASAAVEAPKKAQTMKELSRSTENARKEYDRGVAALQRRKLDEAERHLLDLIQKYPEEKELVDRARVYLAVCERQKPEARPSLSEPEDFYYAAVLEKNRGNVDEAIEHLKRAARKNGGGKVDFLLACCYAQRGESGSALEHLRRAIDEDQRNRILARNDRDFDPVRDSPEFRELLAS
;
A
#
# COMPACT_ATOMS: atom_id res chain seq x y z
N MET A 1 -24.82 -7.88 -55.13
CA MET A 1 -25.79 -7.70 -54.01
C MET A 1 -25.03 -7.82 -52.69
N ALA A 2 -25.24 -6.91 -51.73
CA ALA A 2 -24.51 -6.95 -50.46
C ALA A 2 -25.01 -8.11 -49.59
N LYS A 3 -24.10 -8.93 -49.05
CA LYS A 3 -24.43 -9.98 -48.07
C LYS A 3 -25.15 -9.34 -46.87
N ARG A 4 -26.27 -9.93 -46.46
CA ARG A 4 -26.98 -9.55 -45.22
C ARG A 4 -26.35 -10.32 -44.06
N TRP A 5 -25.73 -9.61 -43.13
CA TRP A 5 -25.03 -10.18 -41.98
C TRP A 5 -26.00 -10.44 -40.84
N SER A 6 -25.94 -11.63 -40.25
CA SER A 6 -26.67 -11.97 -39.04
C SER A 6 -25.99 -11.42 -37.79
N GLU A 7 -26.75 -11.26 -36.71
CA GLU A 7 -26.26 -10.74 -35.43
C GLU A 7 -25.14 -11.62 -34.82
N ALA A 8 -25.23 -12.94 -35.00
CA ALA A 8 -24.21 -13.90 -34.58
C ALA A 8 -22.88 -13.70 -35.33
N GLU A 9 -22.92 -13.49 -36.64
CA GLU A 9 -21.72 -13.22 -37.44
C GLU A 9 -21.07 -11.89 -37.05
N LEU A 10 -21.88 -10.87 -36.74
CA LEU A 10 -21.37 -9.57 -36.29
C LEU A 10 -20.69 -9.64 -34.93
N ARG A 11 -21.26 -10.42 -34.00
CA ARG A 11 -20.65 -10.67 -32.69
C ARG A 11 -19.33 -11.42 -32.84
N PHE A 12 -19.32 -12.48 -33.65
CA PHE A 12 -18.12 -13.25 -33.93
C PHE A 12 -16.99 -12.39 -34.50
N LEU A 13 -17.30 -11.48 -35.45
CA LEU A 13 -16.30 -10.58 -36.01
C LEU A 13 -15.72 -9.61 -34.96
N ARG A 14 -16.55 -9.06 -34.07
CA ARG A 14 -16.07 -8.14 -33.01
C ARG A 14 -15.13 -8.84 -32.02
N ASP A 15 -15.42 -10.10 -31.69
CA ASP A 15 -14.68 -10.83 -30.65
C ASP A 15 -13.33 -11.39 -31.17
N ASN A 16 -13.18 -11.49 -32.49
CA ASN A 16 -12.06 -12.18 -33.14
C ASN A 16 -11.29 -11.34 -34.18
N SER A 17 -11.76 -10.14 -34.57
CA SER A 17 -11.10 -9.30 -35.59
C SER A 17 -9.65 -8.93 -35.26
N SER A 18 -9.31 -8.81 -33.98
CA SER A 18 -7.94 -8.50 -33.53
C SER A 18 -7.07 -9.75 -33.30
N LYS A 19 -7.64 -10.95 -33.43
CA LYS A 19 -7.00 -12.24 -33.07
C LYS A 19 -6.78 -13.17 -34.25
N MET A 20 -7.52 -12.98 -35.34
CA MET A 20 -7.50 -13.84 -36.53
C MET A 20 -7.16 -13.01 -37.78
N SER A 21 -6.50 -13.64 -38.76
CA SER A 21 -6.29 -13.01 -40.05
C SER A 21 -7.61 -12.85 -40.81
N VAL A 22 -7.68 -11.86 -41.70
CA VAL A 22 -8.85 -11.61 -42.55
C VAL A 22 -9.23 -12.85 -43.36
N GLN A 23 -8.25 -13.61 -43.85
CA GLN A 23 -8.49 -14.86 -44.55
C GLN A 23 -9.15 -15.92 -43.65
N ALA A 24 -8.64 -16.12 -42.44
CA ALA A 24 -9.18 -17.13 -41.52
C ALA A 24 -10.61 -16.78 -41.06
N LEU A 25 -10.93 -15.50 -40.93
CA LEU A 25 -12.29 -15.03 -40.65
C LEU A 25 -13.22 -15.22 -41.85
N ALA A 26 -12.72 -15.02 -43.07
CA ALA A 26 -13.48 -15.23 -44.30
C ALA A 26 -13.85 -16.71 -44.46
N ASP A 27 -12.91 -17.60 -44.21
CA ASP A 27 -13.11 -19.05 -44.27
C ASP A 27 -14.11 -19.52 -43.20
N ALA A 28 -13.97 -19.05 -41.95
CA ALA A 28 -14.84 -19.41 -40.84
C ALA A 28 -16.31 -18.98 -41.06
N LEU A 29 -16.53 -17.86 -41.74
CA LEU A 29 -17.86 -17.33 -42.05
C LEU A 29 -18.35 -17.72 -43.45
N SER A 30 -17.54 -18.50 -44.19
CA SER A 30 -17.80 -18.87 -45.59
C SER A 30 -18.19 -17.66 -46.46
N VAL A 31 -17.41 -16.59 -46.35
CA VAL A 31 -17.59 -15.33 -47.10
C VAL A 31 -16.40 -15.01 -47.98
N ARG A 32 -16.63 -14.22 -49.01
CA ARG A 32 -15.54 -13.64 -49.80
C ARG A 32 -14.78 -12.61 -48.97
N VAL A 33 -13.46 -12.64 -49.08
CA VAL A 33 -12.53 -11.73 -48.40
C VAL A 33 -12.91 -10.26 -48.65
N ASP A 34 -13.20 -9.89 -49.90
CA ASP A 34 -13.59 -8.52 -50.26
C ASP A 34 -14.86 -8.02 -49.54
N ASP A 35 -15.83 -8.91 -49.30
CA ASP A 35 -17.07 -8.57 -48.61
C ASP A 35 -16.84 -8.46 -47.10
N LEU A 36 -15.89 -9.24 -46.56
CA LEU A 36 -15.46 -9.17 -45.18
C LEU A 36 -14.63 -7.91 -44.90
N GLU A 37 -13.67 -7.55 -45.76
CA GLU A 37 -12.86 -6.34 -45.62
C GLU A 37 -13.73 -5.07 -45.62
N LYS A 38 -14.69 -4.99 -46.54
CA LYS A 38 -15.69 -3.91 -46.55
C LYS A 38 -16.52 -3.86 -45.27
N ARG A 39 -16.76 -5.02 -44.64
CA ARG A 39 -17.51 -5.09 -43.38
C ARG A 39 -16.64 -4.73 -42.17
N LEU A 40 -15.39 -5.17 -42.12
CA LEU A 40 -14.42 -4.82 -41.09
C LEU A 40 -14.12 -3.32 -41.12
N GLY A 41 -13.91 -2.72 -42.31
CA GLY A 41 -13.77 -1.26 -42.42
C GLY A 41 -15.00 -0.47 -41.93
N ARG A 42 -16.21 -1.05 -42.06
CA ARG A 42 -17.45 -0.47 -41.50
C ARG A 42 -17.60 -0.72 -39.99
N LEU A 43 -17.02 -1.81 -39.46
CA LEU A 43 -17.01 -2.14 -38.03
C LEU A 43 -15.95 -1.33 -37.29
N ASP A 44 -14.78 -1.10 -37.89
CA ASP A 44 -13.75 -0.19 -37.39
C ASP A 44 -14.24 1.26 -37.41
N GLY A 45 -15.00 1.65 -38.44
CA GLY A 45 -15.73 2.92 -38.46
C GLY A 45 -16.85 3.03 -37.42
N ALA A 46 -17.29 1.93 -36.82
CA ALA A 46 -18.29 1.89 -35.72
C ALA A 46 -17.65 1.67 -34.33
N SER A 47 -16.42 1.14 -34.28
CA SER A 47 -15.54 1.12 -33.10
C SER A 47 -14.86 2.48 -32.92
N ALA A 48 -14.65 3.21 -34.02
CA ALA A 48 -14.57 4.66 -34.05
C ALA A 48 -15.97 5.29 -33.98
N ALA A 49 -16.76 4.92 -32.96
CA ALA A 49 -17.40 5.98 -32.18
C ALA A 49 -16.27 6.68 -31.43
N VAL A 50 -15.38 7.38 -32.15
CA VAL A 50 -15.27 8.84 -32.11
C VAL A 50 -15.83 9.28 -30.76
N GLU A 51 -14.94 9.38 -29.77
CA GLU A 51 -14.99 10.51 -28.85
C GLU A 51 -15.41 11.69 -29.71
N ALA A 52 -16.69 12.09 -29.58
CA ALA A 52 -17.25 13.18 -30.35
C ALA A 52 -16.20 14.30 -30.33
N PRO A 53 -15.84 14.91 -31.49
CA PRO A 53 -14.92 16.03 -31.45
C PRO A 53 -15.50 16.99 -30.42
N LYS A 54 -14.79 17.18 -29.30
CA LYS A 54 -15.23 18.08 -28.23
C LYS A 54 -15.60 19.36 -28.95
N LYS A 55 -16.89 19.73 -28.92
CA LYS A 55 -17.38 20.95 -29.58
C LYS A 55 -16.35 22.04 -29.29
N ALA A 56 -15.78 22.64 -30.33
CA ALA A 56 -14.77 23.68 -30.16
C ALA A 56 -15.37 24.73 -29.23
N GLN A 57 -14.87 24.76 -27.99
CA GLN A 57 -15.43 25.61 -26.96
C GLN A 57 -15.27 27.05 -27.42
N THR A 58 -16.30 27.86 -27.22
CA THR A 58 -16.21 29.28 -27.52
C THR A 58 -15.12 29.91 -26.63
N MET A 59 -14.48 31.00 -27.08
CA MET A 59 -13.45 31.69 -26.27
C MET A 59 -13.94 32.05 -24.86
N LYS A 60 -15.25 32.32 -24.70
CA LYS A 60 -15.88 32.60 -23.41
C LYS A 60 -16.00 31.36 -22.52
N GLU A 61 -16.27 30.19 -23.11
CA GLU A 61 -16.33 28.92 -22.39
C GLU A 61 -14.93 28.45 -21.98
N LEU A 62 -13.93 28.58 -22.87
CA LEU A 62 -12.52 28.34 -22.56
C LEU A 62 -12.05 29.21 -21.40
N SER A 63 -12.26 30.52 -21.49
CA SER A 63 -11.89 31.47 -20.43
C SER A 63 -12.55 31.13 -19.09
N ARG A 64 -13.82 30.69 -19.09
CA ARG A 64 -14.52 30.27 -17.88
C ARG A 64 -14.02 28.93 -17.35
N SER A 65 -13.65 28.00 -18.25
CA SER A 65 -13.02 26.71 -17.89
C SER A 65 -11.70 26.96 -17.17
N THR A 66 -10.82 27.77 -17.76
CA THR A 66 -9.53 28.14 -17.19
C THR A 66 -9.67 28.83 -15.83
N GLU A 67 -10.63 29.75 -15.69
CA GLU A 67 -10.87 30.43 -14.40
C GLU A 67 -11.34 29.45 -13.32
N ASN A 68 -12.22 28.51 -13.65
CA ASN A 68 -12.68 27.50 -12.70
C ASN A 68 -11.59 26.48 -12.35
N ALA A 69 -10.78 26.05 -13.32
CA ALA A 69 -9.62 25.20 -13.09
C ALA A 69 -8.64 25.87 -12.12
N ARG A 70 -8.35 27.16 -12.33
CA ARG A 70 -7.50 27.94 -11.42
C ARG A 70 -8.07 28.01 -10.00
N LYS A 71 -9.39 28.18 -9.84
CA LYS A 71 -10.04 28.18 -8.52
C LYS A 71 -9.89 26.84 -7.80
N GLU A 72 -10.07 25.71 -8.49
CA GLU A 72 -9.88 24.39 -7.89
C GLU A 72 -8.40 24.15 -7.53
N TYR A 73 -7.47 24.59 -8.37
CA TYR A 73 -6.04 24.54 -8.07
C TYR A 73 -5.70 25.33 -6.80
N ASP A 74 -6.15 26.59 -6.72
CA ASP A 74 -5.86 27.47 -5.58
C ASP A 74 -6.46 26.92 -4.28
N ARG A 75 -7.65 26.30 -4.33
CA ARG A 75 -8.26 25.60 -3.18
C ARG A 75 -7.42 24.42 -2.72
N GLY A 76 -6.97 23.57 -3.65
CA GLY A 76 -6.12 22.42 -3.34
C GLY A 76 -4.79 22.83 -2.70
N VAL A 77 -4.10 23.82 -3.27
CA VAL A 77 -2.84 24.35 -2.72
C VAL A 77 -3.06 25.00 -1.36
N ALA A 78 -4.14 25.77 -1.18
CA ALA A 78 -4.43 26.42 0.09
C ALA A 78 -4.84 25.42 1.19
N ALA A 79 -5.47 24.30 0.85
CA ALA A 79 -5.73 23.19 1.78
C ALA A 79 -4.42 22.49 2.18
N LEU A 80 -3.51 22.27 1.23
CA LEU A 80 -2.19 21.70 1.50
C LEU A 80 -1.36 22.57 2.43
N GLN A 81 -1.34 23.89 2.23
CA GLN A 81 -0.65 24.84 3.12
C GLN A 81 -1.19 24.79 4.56
N ARG A 82 -2.48 24.46 4.73
CA ARG A 82 -3.11 24.27 6.04
C ARG A 82 -2.97 22.83 6.58
N ARG A 83 -2.17 21.98 5.94
CA ARG A 83 -2.00 20.53 6.21
C ARG A 83 -3.29 19.71 6.15
N LYS A 84 -4.31 20.19 5.46
CA LYS A 84 -5.54 19.43 5.24
C LYS A 84 -5.40 18.53 4.01
N LEU A 85 -4.73 17.40 4.19
CA LEU A 85 -4.30 16.54 3.08
C LEU A 85 -5.47 15.96 2.28
N ASP A 86 -6.54 15.52 2.95
CA ASP A 86 -7.71 14.95 2.28
C ASP A 86 -8.50 15.99 1.46
N GLU A 87 -8.65 17.21 2.01
CA GLU A 87 -9.27 18.33 1.28
C GLU A 87 -8.41 18.74 0.08
N ALA A 88 -7.08 18.79 0.24
CA ALA A 88 -6.15 19.12 -0.82
C ALA A 88 -6.22 18.12 -1.98
N GLU A 89 -6.14 16.82 -1.65
CA GLU A 89 -6.23 15.74 -2.63
C GLU A 89 -7.54 15.79 -3.42
N ARG A 90 -8.67 15.99 -2.74
CA ARG A 90 -9.98 16.10 -3.39
C ARG A 90 -10.01 17.20 -4.43
N HIS A 91 -9.57 18.42 -4.09
CA HIS A 91 -9.58 19.55 -5.01
C HIS A 91 -8.62 19.36 -6.20
N LEU A 92 -7.45 18.78 -5.96
CA LEU A 92 -6.45 18.52 -7.01
C LEU A 92 -6.90 17.40 -7.96
N LEU A 93 -7.55 16.35 -7.45
CA LEU A 93 -8.17 15.31 -8.28
C LEU A 93 -9.35 15.85 -9.09
N ASP A 94 -10.21 16.66 -8.47
CA ASP A 94 -11.32 17.32 -9.16
C ASP A 94 -10.82 18.19 -10.31
N LEU A 95 -9.71 18.90 -10.13
CA LEU A 95 -9.07 19.67 -11.19
C LEU A 95 -8.66 18.78 -12.37
N ILE A 96 -7.96 17.67 -12.09
CA ILE A 96 -7.46 16.75 -13.13
C ILE A 96 -8.61 16.12 -13.91
N GLN A 97 -9.70 15.77 -13.22
CA GLN A 97 -10.86 15.12 -13.83
C GLN A 97 -11.72 16.09 -14.64
N LYS A 98 -11.97 17.30 -14.11
CA LYS A 98 -12.90 18.26 -14.70
C LYS A 98 -12.27 19.14 -15.78
N TYR A 99 -10.95 19.37 -15.71
CA TYR A 99 -10.23 20.29 -16.60
C TYR A 99 -8.94 19.66 -17.18
N PRO A 100 -9.03 18.48 -17.85
CA PRO A 100 -7.85 17.80 -18.38
C PRO A 100 -7.13 18.59 -19.50
N GLU A 101 -7.80 19.55 -20.14
CA GLU A 101 -7.21 20.43 -21.15
C GLU A 101 -6.23 21.46 -20.57
N GLU A 102 -6.33 21.79 -19.28
CA GLU A 102 -5.48 22.76 -18.58
C GLU A 102 -4.15 22.13 -18.15
N LYS A 103 -3.35 21.71 -19.14
CA LYS A 103 -2.16 20.84 -18.95
C LYS A 103 -1.21 21.33 -17.87
N GLU A 104 -0.90 22.63 -17.84
CA GLU A 104 0.03 23.19 -16.84
C GLU A 104 -0.50 23.05 -15.41
N LEU A 105 -1.81 23.28 -15.20
CA LEU A 105 -2.43 23.12 -13.89
C LEU A 105 -2.54 21.65 -13.50
N VAL A 106 -2.85 20.78 -14.46
CA VAL A 106 -2.90 19.32 -14.27
C VAL A 106 -1.54 18.77 -13.84
N ASP A 107 -0.46 19.16 -14.52
CA ASP A 107 0.89 18.68 -14.20
C ASP A 107 1.34 19.15 -12.82
N ARG A 108 1.06 20.41 -12.47
CA ARG A 108 1.32 20.92 -11.10
C ARG A 108 0.47 20.20 -10.05
N ALA A 109 -0.80 19.95 -10.34
CA ALA A 109 -1.69 19.24 -9.41
C ALA A 109 -1.19 17.82 -9.11
N ARG A 110 -0.67 17.10 -10.10
CA ARG A 110 -0.04 15.79 -9.91
C ARG A 110 1.16 15.85 -8.97
N VAL A 111 1.99 16.88 -9.08
CA VAL A 111 3.13 17.09 -8.16
C VAL A 111 2.63 17.27 -6.73
N TYR A 112 1.61 18.10 -6.51
CA TYR A 112 1.05 18.30 -5.17
C TYR A 112 0.33 17.07 -4.62
N LEU A 113 -0.30 16.25 -5.47
CA LEU A 113 -0.87 14.97 -5.04
C LEU A 113 0.20 14.02 -4.51
N ALA A 114 1.33 13.90 -5.20
CA ALA A 114 2.47 13.11 -4.70
C ALA A 114 3.00 13.64 -3.35
N VAL A 115 2.96 14.95 -3.14
CA VAL A 115 3.30 15.56 -1.83
C VAL A 115 2.26 15.19 -0.77
N CYS A 116 0.96 15.23 -1.10
CA CYS A 116 -0.10 14.83 -0.19
C CYS A 116 0.06 13.36 0.23
N GLU A 117 0.29 12.47 -0.72
CA GLU A 117 0.51 11.03 -0.47
C GLU A 117 1.71 10.79 0.46
N ARG A 118 2.84 11.47 0.23
CA ARG A 118 4.03 11.36 1.11
C ARG A 118 3.82 11.92 2.50
N GLN A 119 2.93 12.89 2.66
CA GLN A 119 2.64 13.51 3.95
C GLN A 119 1.52 12.82 4.71
N LYS A 120 0.74 11.95 4.06
CA LYS A 120 -0.23 11.12 4.77
C LYS A 120 0.56 10.28 5.77
N PRO A 121 0.20 10.32 7.07
CA PRO A 121 0.80 9.40 8.01
C PRO A 121 0.53 8.00 7.47
N GLU A 122 1.58 7.25 7.16
CA GLU A 122 1.45 5.81 6.97
C GLU A 122 0.62 5.31 8.15
N ALA A 123 -0.45 4.58 7.86
CA ALA A 123 -1.23 3.92 8.89
C ALA A 123 -0.27 2.94 9.57
N ARG A 124 0.43 3.41 10.62
CA ARG A 124 1.22 2.53 11.48
C ARG A 124 0.23 1.46 11.90
N PRO A 125 0.51 0.18 11.65
CA PRO A 125 -0.36 -0.89 12.09
C PRO A 125 -0.71 -0.64 13.55
N SER A 126 -2.00 -0.58 13.87
CA SER A 126 -2.41 -0.36 15.25
C SER A 126 -1.92 -1.55 16.04
N LEU A 127 -0.94 -1.34 16.93
CA LEU A 127 -0.48 -2.39 17.82
C LEU A 127 -1.61 -2.65 18.82
N SER A 128 -2.35 -3.74 18.65
CA SER A 128 -3.48 -4.08 19.53
C SER A 128 -3.22 -5.37 20.28
N GLU A 129 -2.61 -6.35 19.61
CA GLU A 129 -2.35 -7.67 20.18
C GLU A 129 -0.99 -7.72 20.87
N PRO A 130 -0.80 -8.61 21.87
CA PRO A 130 0.49 -8.81 22.52
C PRO A 130 1.61 -9.10 21.51
N GLU A 131 1.31 -9.89 20.48
CA GLU A 131 2.21 -10.20 19.38
C GLU A 131 2.70 -8.96 18.64
N ASP A 132 1.84 -7.97 18.39
CA ASP A 132 2.21 -6.75 17.67
C ASP A 132 3.28 -5.97 18.44
N PHE A 133 3.05 -5.81 19.75
CA PHE A 133 4.01 -5.18 20.65
C PHE A 133 5.30 -5.99 20.76
N TYR A 134 5.22 -7.32 20.79
CA TYR A 134 6.40 -8.18 20.77
C TYR A 134 7.24 -7.98 19.51
N TYR A 135 6.62 -7.99 18.32
CA TYR A 135 7.36 -7.76 17.07
C TYR A 135 7.96 -6.36 16.99
N ALA A 136 7.22 -5.33 17.43
CA ALA A 136 7.75 -3.98 17.53
C ALA A 136 8.98 -3.92 18.44
N ALA A 137 8.95 -4.61 19.58
CA ALA A 137 10.09 -4.68 20.49
C ALA A 137 11.30 -5.39 19.88
N VAL A 138 11.10 -6.49 19.15
CA VAL A 138 12.18 -7.19 18.44
C VAL A 138 12.85 -6.24 17.43
N LEU A 139 12.06 -5.46 16.68
CA LEU A 139 12.59 -4.49 15.72
C LEU A 139 13.42 -3.39 16.41
N GLU A 140 12.91 -2.82 17.51
CA GLU A 140 13.63 -1.77 18.25
C GLU A 140 14.90 -2.30 18.92
N LYS A 141 14.84 -3.48 19.54
CA LYS A 141 16.02 -4.14 20.13
C LYS A 141 17.10 -4.40 19.08
N ASN A 142 16.72 -4.89 17.89
CA ASN A 142 17.67 -5.12 16.78
C ASN A 142 18.30 -3.83 16.25
N ARG A 143 17.65 -2.67 16.43
CA ARG A 143 18.21 -1.34 16.13
C ARG A 143 19.13 -0.83 17.23
N GLY A 144 19.21 -1.51 18.37
CA GLY A 144 19.92 -1.06 19.57
C GLY A 144 19.09 -0.15 20.48
N ASN A 145 17.82 0.09 20.14
CA ASN A 145 16.89 0.91 20.93
C ASN A 145 16.26 0.06 22.04
N VAL A 146 17.09 -0.33 23.01
CA VAL A 146 16.69 -1.27 24.07
C VAL A 146 15.59 -0.69 24.97
N ASP A 147 15.61 0.62 25.22
CA ASP A 147 14.61 1.29 26.06
C ASP A 147 13.22 1.28 25.42
N GLU A 148 13.12 1.61 24.13
CA GLU A 148 11.88 1.52 23.36
C GLU A 148 11.37 0.07 23.29
N ALA A 149 12.27 -0.89 23.12
CA ALA A 149 11.90 -2.31 23.14
C ALA A 149 11.25 -2.72 24.47
N ILE A 150 11.81 -2.28 25.61
CA ILE A 150 11.24 -2.53 26.94
C ILE A 150 9.83 -1.93 27.05
N GLU A 151 9.60 -0.72 26.56
CA GLU A 151 8.28 -0.08 26.61
C GLU A 151 7.24 -0.83 25.77
N HIS A 152 7.62 -1.34 24.60
CA HIS A 152 6.75 -2.21 23.83
C HIS A 152 6.46 -3.53 24.57
N LEU A 153 7.47 -4.16 25.15
CA LEU A 153 7.29 -5.43 25.86
C LEU A 153 6.45 -5.30 27.13
N LYS A 154 6.56 -4.18 27.88
CA LYS A 154 5.67 -3.90 29.02
C LYS A 154 4.21 -3.85 28.58
N ARG A 155 3.92 -3.31 27.39
CA ARG A 155 2.56 -3.30 26.83
C ARG A 155 2.10 -4.71 26.44
N ALA A 156 2.98 -5.50 25.84
CA ALA A 156 2.71 -6.91 25.55
C ALA A 156 2.44 -7.72 26.83
N ALA A 157 3.23 -7.51 27.88
CA ALA A 157 3.08 -8.18 29.18
C ALA A 157 1.75 -7.85 29.86
N ARG A 158 1.33 -6.58 29.84
CA ARG A 158 0.00 -6.15 30.33
C ARG A 158 -1.18 -6.81 29.61
N LYS A 159 -0.94 -7.38 28.42
CA LYS A 159 -1.92 -8.08 27.60
C LYS A 159 -1.72 -9.61 27.62
N ASN A 160 -1.01 -10.15 28.62
CA ASN A 160 -0.72 -11.57 28.77
C ASN A 160 0.11 -12.17 27.62
N GLY A 161 1.14 -11.48 27.16
CA GLY A 161 2.02 -11.95 26.07
C GLY A 161 2.88 -13.19 26.39
N GLY A 162 2.80 -13.72 27.61
CA GLY A 162 3.40 -14.99 28.02
C GLY A 162 4.93 -15.02 28.07
N GLY A 163 5.48 -16.22 28.17
CA GLY A 163 6.87 -16.48 28.50
C GLY A 163 7.86 -15.95 27.47
N LYS A 164 7.46 -15.84 26.21
CA LYS A 164 8.30 -15.21 25.16
C LYS A 164 8.52 -13.72 25.38
N VAL A 165 7.52 -13.01 25.92
CA VAL A 165 7.64 -11.59 26.25
C VAL A 165 8.51 -11.41 27.49
N ASP A 166 8.31 -12.25 28.50
CA ASP A 166 9.17 -12.28 29.68
C ASP A 166 10.62 -12.61 29.33
N PHE A 167 10.87 -13.58 28.45
CA PHE A 167 12.23 -13.91 28.01
C PHE A 167 12.90 -12.71 27.34
N LEU A 168 12.19 -12.03 26.43
CA LEU A 168 12.76 -10.89 25.72
C LEU A 168 12.95 -9.67 26.66
N LEU A 169 12.08 -9.48 27.65
CA LEU A 169 12.29 -8.49 28.73
C LEU A 169 13.56 -8.80 29.53
N ALA A 170 13.78 -10.07 29.85
CA ALA A 170 14.98 -10.50 30.55
C ALA A 170 16.25 -10.17 29.77
N CYS A 171 16.26 -10.45 28.46
CA CYS A 171 17.37 -10.06 27.57
C CYS A 171 17.60 -8.54 27.60
N CYS A 172 16.56 -7.72 27.43
CA CYS A 172 16.70 -6.27 27.40
C CYS A 172 17.21 -5.69 28.73
N TYR A 173 16.70 -6.18 29.87
CA TYR A 173 17.18 -5.74 31.18
C TYR A 173 18.61 -6.20 31.46
N ALA A 174 19.00 -7.40 31.02
CA ALA A 174 20.37 -7.88 31.12
C ALA A 174 21.34 -7.00 30.31
N GLN A 175 20.97 -6.62 29.08
CA GLN A 175 21.77 -5.68 28.25
C GLN A 175 21.96 -4.31 28.93
N ARG A 176 20.99 -3.87 29.74
CA ARG A 176 21.07 -2.64 30.54
C ARG A 176 21.85 -2.81 31.85
N GLY A 177 22.27 -4.02 32.21
CA GLY A 177 22.89 -4.32 33.49
C GLY A 177 21.91 -4.32 34.68
N GLU A 178 20.60 -4.34 34.42
CA GLU A 178 19.56 -4.39 35.43
C GLU A 178 19.29 -5.84 35.86
N SER A 179 20.27 -6.44 36.56
CA SER A 179 20.28 -7.87 36.87
C SER A 179 19.04 -8.37 37.62
N GLY A 180 18.51 -7.59 38.56
CA GLY A 180 17.31 -7.97 39.33
C GLY A 180 16.10 -8.17 38.42
N SER A 181 15.78 -7.17 37.61
CA SER A 181 14.66 -7.24 36.66
C SER A 181 14.88 -8.31 35.59
N ALA A 182 16.11 -8.48 35.11
CA ALA A 182 16.45 -9.53 34.17
C ALA A 182 16.13 -10.94 34.73
N LEU A 183 16.53 -11.22 35.97
CA LEU A 183 16.32 -12.51 36.63
C LEU A 183 14.85 -12.78 36.95
N GLU A 184 14.10 -11.77 37.38
CA GLU A 184 12.65 -11.91 37.62
C GLU A 184 11.90 -12.32 36.37
N HIS A 185 12.17 -11.64 35.25
CA HIS A 185 11.56 -11.95 33.97
C HIS A 185 12.02 -13.31 33.43
N LEU A 186 13.32 -13.63 33.56
CA LEU A 186 13.84 -14.92 33.11
C LEU A 186 13.21 -16.09 33.88
N ARG A 187 13.00 -15.93 35.19
CA ARG A 187 12.34 -16.94 36.03
C ARG A 187 10.91 -17.20 35.55
N ARG A 188 10.11 -16.15 35.31
CA ARG A 188 8.76 -16.28 34.74
C ARG A 188 8.76 -17.02 33.42
N ALA A 189 9.69 -16.68 32.52
CA ALA A 189 9.82 -17.36 31.23
C ALA A 189 10.18 -18.85 31.38
N ILE A 190 11.07 -19.19 32.31
CA ILE A 190 11.46 -20.59 32.58
C ILE A 190 10.30 -21.36 33.21
N ASP A 191 9.57 -20.76 34.15
CA ASP A 191 8.42 -21.38 34.81
C ASP A 191 7.32 -21.74 33.80
N GLU A 192 7.15 -20.95 32.74
CA GLU A 192 6.23 -21.25 31.64
C GLU A 192 6.78 -22.29 30.64
N ASP A 193 8.04 -22.17 30.21
CA ASP A 193 8.72 -23.16 29.37
C ASP A 193 10.19 -23.34 29.81
N GLN A 194 10.50 -24.52 30.34
CA GLN A 194 11.83 -24.87 30.83
C GLN A 194 12.92 -24.81 29.73
N ARG A 195 12.55 -24.86 28.44
CA ARG A 195 13.49 -24.68 27.32
C ARG A 195 14.18 -23.32 27.35
N ASN A 196 13.53 -22.30 27.92
CA ASN A 196 14.11 -20.97 28.11
C ASN A 196 15.40 -21.01 28.95
N ARG A 197 15.55 -21.99 29.85
CA ARG A 197 16.80 -22.18 30.60
C ARG A 197 17.97 -22.52 29.67
N ILE A 198 17.73 -23.36 28.67
CA ILE A 198 18.74 -23.77 27.69
C ILE A 198 19.09 -22.60 26.76
N LEU A 199 18.08 -21.81 26.37
CA LEU A 199 18.29 -20.61 25.56
C LEU A 199 19.13 -19.57 26.32
N ALA A 200 18.75 -19.23 27.55
CA ALA A 200 19.46 -18.24 28.36
C ALA A 200 20.94 -18.61 28.64
N ARG A 201 21.26 -19.91 28.76
CA ARG A 201 22.66 -20.36 28.89
C ARG A 201 23.54 -19.93 27.73
N ASN A 202 23.00 -19.82 26.51
CA ASN A 202 23.78 -19.53 25.30
C ASN A 202 23.53 -18.15 24.71
N ASP A 203 22.51 -17.44 25.19
CA ASP A 203 22.13 -16.13 24.66
C ASP A 203 23.08 -15.04 25.20
N ARG A 204 23.67 -14.28 24.27
CA ARG A 204 24.68 -13.25 24.54
C ARG A 204 24.11 -12.03 25.25
N ASP A 205 22.80 -11.84 25.19
CA ASP A 205 22.16 -10.72 25.90
C ASP A 205 22.33 -10.83 27.42
N PHE A 206 22.57 -12.04 27.92
CA PHE A 206 22.86 -12.29 29.33
C PHE A 206 24.34 -12.18 29.68
N ASP A 207 25.24 -11.88 28.74
CA ASP A 207 26.67 -11.70 29.02
C ASP A 207 26.96 -10.74 30.19
N PRO A 208 26.24 -9.60 30.35
CA PRO A 208 26.45 -8.69 31.49
C PRO A 208 26.09 -9.28 32.86
N VAL A 209 25.21 -10.28 32.90
CA VAL A 209 24.71 -10.89 34.15
C VAL A 209 25.19 -12.34 34.35
N ARG A 210 25.92 -12.90 33.37
CA ARG A 210 26.28 -14.32 33.28
C ARG A 210 27.10 -14.82 34.48
N ASP A 211 27.91 -13.95 35.05
CA ASP A 211 28.78 -14.28 36.18
C ASP A 211 28.13 -14.05 37.55
N SER A 212 26.91 -13.52 37.58
CA SER A 212 26.17 -13.34 38.84
C SER A 212 25.84 -14.71 39.46
N PRO A 213 26.00 -14.87 40.78
CA PRO A 213 25.63 -16.11 41.47
C PRO A 213 24.17 -16.50 41.23
N GLU A 214 23.27 -15.51 41.24
CA GLU A 214 21.82 -15.69 41.11
C GLU A 214 21.44 -16.17 39.71
N PHE A 215 22.10 -15.65 38.66
CA PHE A 215 21.91 -16.13 37.29
C PHE A 215 22.35 -17.58 37.14
N ARG A 216 23.53 -17.92 37.67
CA ARG A 216 24.05 -19.29 37.63
C ARG A 216 23.15 -20.26 38.38
N GLU A 217 22.64 -19.87 39.54
CA GLU A 217 21.71 -20.68 40.34
C GLU A 217 20.39 -20.92 39.59
N LEU A 218 19.80 -19.86 39.01
CA LEU A 218 18.57 -19.95 38.22
C LEU A 218 18.71 -20.92 37.04
N LEU A 219 19.89 -20.99 36.45
CA LEU A 219 20.19 -21.89 35.33
C LEU A 219 20.68 -23.27 35.76
N ALA A 220 21.04 -23.50 37.03
CA ALA A 220 21.49 -24.80 37.54
C ALA A 220 20.34 -25.69 38.05
N SER A 221 19.23 -25.04 38.44
CA SER A 221 17.95 -25.71 38.74
C SER A 221 17.42 -26.45 37.51
#